data_AF-A0A7S0W5K6-F1
#
_entry.id   AF-A0A7S0W5K6-F1
#
_cell.length_a   1.000
_cell.length_b   1.000
_cell.length_c   1.000
_cell.angle_alpha   90.00
_cell.angle_beta   90.00
_cell.angle_gamma   90.00
#
_symmetry.space_group_name_H-M   'P 1'
#
loop_
_entity.id
_entity.type
_entity.pdbx_description
1 polymer ?
#
loop_
_entity_poly.entity_id
_entity_poly.type
_entity_poly.pdbx_seq_one_letter_code
_entity_poly.pdbx_strand_id
1 'polypeptide(L)'
;MTMCRYKVVADCCKAMGWSQTEHEADWQLFWTDLSVGEERCMRLKRLQKINHFPGMQEIAHKCKLGRNLNRMRSKLPHFYNFHPETFNLPVDYKAFEKEFENNEGKGG
;
A
#
# COMPACT_ATOMS: atom_id res chain seq x y z
N MET A 1 14.09 17.42 -2.02
CA MET A 1 13.47 16.72 -0.88
C MET A 1 12.32 17.55 -0.29
N THR A 2 11.51 18.18 -1.12
CA THR A 2 10.44 19.07 -0.66
C THR A 2 9.23 18.31 -0.09
N MET A 3 9.10 17.02 -0.44
CA MET A 3 7.97 16.16 -0.07
C MET A 3 8.38 15.05 0.92
N CYS A 4 9.47 15.24 1.67
CA CYS A 4 9.92 14.28 2.68
C CYS A 4 10.27 15.02 3.97
N ARG A 5 9.59 14.68 5.07
CA ARG A 5 9.81 15.30 6.38
C ARG A 5 10.98 14.70 7.17
N TYR A 6 11.51 13.56 6.72
CA TYR A 6 12.52 12.82 7.46
C TYR A 6 13.94 13.27 7.09
N LYS A 7 14.62 13.93 8.02
CA LYS A 7 16.00 14.45 7.85
C LYS A 7 16.99 13.36 7.41
N VAL A 8 16.85 12.15 7.93
CA VAL A 8 17.74 11.01 7.61
C VAL A 8 17.81 10.75 6.10
N VAL A 9 16.72 10.90 5.36
CA VAL A 9 16.70 10.67 3.91
C VAL A 9 17.55 11.75 3.21
N ALA A 10 17.41 13.01 3.65
CA ALA A 10 18.22 14.11 3.12
C ALA A 10 19.70 13.93 3.44
N ASP A 11 20.04 13.50 4.66
CA ASP A 11 21.43 13.25 5.06
C ASP A 11 22.04 12.09 4.26
N CYS A 12 21.30 11.00 4.02
CA CYS A 12 21.74 9.91 3.15
C CYS A 12 22.01 10.39 1.71
N CYS A 13 21.12 11.20 1.12
CA CYS A 13 21.34 11.74 -0.21
C CYS A 13 22.60 12.62 -0.29
N LYS A 14 22.82 13.49 0.70
CA LYS A 14 24.05 14.30 0.77
C LYS A 14 25.29 13.43 0.88
N ALA A 15 25.27 12.40 1.72
CA ALA A 15 26.38 11.44 1.86
C ALA A 15 26.68 10.68 0.56
N MET A 16 25.67 10.44 -0.27
CA MET A 16 25.80 9.84 -1.61
C MET A 16 26.20 10.84 -2.70
N GLY A 17 26.44 12.12 -2.36
CA GLY A 17 26.81 13.16 -3.33
C GLY A 17 25.63 13.73 -4.13
N TRP A 18 24.39 13.48 -3.72
CA TRP A 18 23.21 14.01 -4.41
C TRP A 18 22.94 15.44 -3.99
N SER A 19 22.63 16.29 -4.98
CA SER A 19 22.18 17.66 -4.76
C SER A 19 20.64 17.75 -4.80
N GLN A 20 20.08 18.61 -3.96
CA GLN A 20 18.65 18.89 -3.98
C GLN A 20 18.34 19.90 -5.08
N THR A 21 17.37 19.58 -5.93
CA THR A 21 16.87 20.46 -6.98
C THR A 21 15.56 21.14 -6.59
N GLU A 22 15.23 22.22 -7.29
CA GLU A 22 13.93 22.89 -7.21
C GLU A 22 12.86 22.14 -8.01
N HIS A 23 11.59 22.57 -7.88
CA HIS A 23 10.42 21.81 -8.31
C HIS A 23 10.26 21.70 -9.84
N GLU A 24 10.93 22.56 -10.62
CA GLU A 24 10.86 22.63 -12.09
C GLU A 24 12.13 22.12 -12.79
N ALA A 25 13.18 21.79 -12.03
CA ALA A 25 14.43 21.29 -12.58
C ALA A 25 14.32 19.81 -12.99
N ASP A 26 15.17 19.40 -13.95
CA ASP A 26 15.35 17.98 -14.26
C ASP A 26 15.93 17.24 -13.04
N TRP A 27 15.15 16.30 -12.51
CA TRP A 27 15.51 15.46 -11.37
C TRP A 27 15.64 14.01 -11.79
N GLN A 28 16.42 13.24 -11.03
CA GLN A 28 16.61 11.79 -11.24
C GLN A 28 15.88 10.95 -10.18
N LEU A 29 15.78 11.45 -8.94
CA LEU A 29 15.06 10.80 -7.85
C LEU A 29 14.03 11.75 -7.23
N PHE A 30 12.80 11.29 -7.14
CA PHE A 30 11.74 11.94 -6.39
C PHE A 30 11.38 11.07 -5.18
N TRP A 31 11.64 11.60 -3.98
CA TRP A 31 11.32 10.94 -2.72
C TRP A 31 10.17 11.66 -2.01
N THR A 32 9.12 10.90 -1.68
CA THR A 32 7.94 11.42 -0.97
C THR A 32 7.52 10.48 0.15
N ASP A 33 7.11 11.04 1.30
CA ASP A 33 6.45 10.29 2.38
C ASP A 33 4.95 10.09 2.14
N LEU A 34 4.37 10.84 1.19
CA LEU A 34 2.97 10.75 0.80
C LEU A 34 2.72 9.66 -0.24
N SER A 35 1.46 9.20 -0.31
CA SER A 35 0.99 8.33 -1.38
C SER A 35 1.16 8.98 -2.75
N VAL A 36 1.59 8.20 -3.73
CA VAL A 36 1.75 8.64 -5.12
C VAL A 36 0.60 8.13 -5.96
N GLY A 37 -0.09 9.05 -6.64
CA GLY A 37 -1.10 8.68 -7.64
C GLY A 37 -0.45 8.02 -8.85
N GLU A 38 -1.12 7.01 -9.42
CA GLU A 38 -0.61 6.22 -10.55
C GLU A 38 -0.26 7.10 -11.76
N GLU A 39 -1.03 8.15 -12.01
CA GLU A 39 -0.81 9.12 -13.08
C GLU A 39 0.59 9.75 -13.02
N ARG A 40 1.09 10.04 -11.80
CA ARG A 40 2.46 10.57 -11.63
C ARG A 40 3.51 9.52 -11.99
N CYS A 41 3.30 8.27 -11.59
CA CYS A 41 4.22 7.18 -11.95
C CYS A 41 4.24 6.95 -13.47
N MET A 42 3.10 7.08 -14.15
CA MET A 42 3.01 6.93 -15.60
C MET A 42 3.72 8.05 -16.38
N ARG A 43 3.92 9.23 -15.78
CA ARG A 43 4.63 10.36 -16.40
C ARG A 43 6.15 10.35 -16.19
N LEU A 44 6.71 9.32 -15.54
CA LEU A 44 8.15 9.26 -15.28
C LEU A 44 8.93 9.10 -16.58
N LYS A 45 9.98 9.93 -16.75
CA LYS A 45 10.99 9.72 -17.80
C LYS A 45 11.82 8.46 -17.51
N ARG A 46 12.47 7.89 -18.52
CA ARG A 46 13.26 6.64 -18.41
C ARG A 46 14.29 6.62 -17.27
N LEU A 47 14.93 7.76 -16.98
CA LEU A 47 15.96 7.88 -15.95
C LEU A 47 15.41 8.32 -14.59
N GLN A 48 14.12 8.67 -14.52
CA GLN A 48 13.49 9.12 -13.29
C GLN A 48 13.05 7.94 -12.43
N LYS A 49 13.29 8.07 -11.13
CA LYS A 49 12.92 7.09 -10.11
C LYS A 49 12.08 7.74 -9.03
N ILE A 50 11.11 6.99 -8.53
CA ILE A 50 10.25 7.37 -7.42
C ILE A 50 10.22 6.23 -6.40
N ASN A 51 10.12 6.55 -5.11
CA ASN A 51 10.15 5.57 -4.03
C ASN A 51 8.81 4.82 -3.81
N HIS A 52 7.89 4.85 -4.77
CA HIS A 52 6.56 4.23 -4.69
C HIS A 52 6.24 3.44 -5.96
N PHE A 53 5.70 2.24 -5.81
CA PHE A 53 5.19 1.46 -6.92
C PHE A 53 3.71 1.80 -7.20
N PRO A 54 3.31 1.93 -8.48
CA PRO A 54 1.89 2.02 -8.84
C PRO A 54 1.15 0.74 -8.40
N GLY A 55 -0.10 0.86 -7.97
CA GLY A 55 -0.90 -0.28 -7.48
C GLY A 55 -0.57 -0.77 -6.06
N MET A 56 0.44 -0.22 -5.37
CA MET A 56 0.81 -0.63 -4.00
C MET A 56 -0.35 -0.55 -2.99
N GLN A 57 -1.34 0.31 -3.26
CA GLN A 57 -2.55 0.45 -2.45
C GLN A 57 -3.37 -0.86 -2.33
N GLU A 58 -3.23 -1.78 -3.28
CA GLU A 58 -3.91 -3.09 -3.24
C GLU A 58 -3.48 -3.95 -2.05
N ILE A 59 -2.29 -3.71 -1.50
CA ILE A 59 -1.78 -4.40 -0.30
C ILE A 59 -1.55 -3.44 0.89
N ALA A 60 -1.31 -2.16 0.64
CA ALA A 60 -1.06 -1.18 1.71
C ALA A 60 -2.34 -0.64 2.37
N HIS A 61 -3.49 -0.70 1.69
CA HIS A 61 -4.77 -0.24 2.25
C HIS A 61 -5.55 -1.40 2.85
N LYS A 62 -5.86 -1.35 4.15
CA LYS A 62 -6.48 -2.46 4.90
C LYS A 62 -7.70 -3.07 4.22
N CYS A 63 -8.63 -2.25 3.73
CA CYS A 63 -9.84 -2.78 3.08
C CYS A 63 -9.52 -3.53 1.78
N LYS A 64 -8.58 -3.00 0.97
CA LYS A 64 -8.16 -3.66 -0.28
C LYS A 64 -7.38 -4.92 0.01
N LEU A 65 -6.47 -4.86 0.99
CA LEU A 65 -5.70 -6.00 1.46
C LEU A 65 -6.63 -7.13 1.93
N GLY A 66 -7.60 -6.86 2.81
CA GLY A 66 -8.54 -7.85 3.30
C GLY A 66 -9.33 -8.51 2.16
N ARG A 67 -9.85 -7.71 1.22
CA ARG A 67 -10.55 -8.22 0.02
C ARG A 67 -9.64 -9.12 -0.83
N ASN A 68 -8.41 -8.68 -1.10
CA ASN A 68 -7.46 -9.41 -1.92
C ASN A 68 -7.00 -10.71 -1.24
N LEU A 69 -6.73 -10.68 0.07
CA LEU A 69 -6.34 -11.87 0.84
C LEU A 69 -7.48 -12.88 0.96
N ASN A 70 -8.72 -12.45 1.21
CA ASN A 70 -9.89 -13.33 1.19
C ASN A 70 -10.07 -14.01 -0.18
N ARG A 71 -9.91 -13.25 -1.26
CA ARG A 71 -9.96 -13.78 -2.64
C ARG A 71 -8.85 -14.80 -2.90
N MET A 72 -7.67 -14.60 -2.34
CA MET A 72 -6.57 -15.57 -2.47
C MET A 72 -6.78 -16.80 -1.59
N ARG A 73 -7.30 -16.64 -0.36
CA ARG A 73 -7.67 -17.75 0.53
C ARG A 73 -8.71 -18.66 -0.10
N SER A 74 -9.71 -18.12 -0.79
CA SER A 74 -10.72 -18.95 -1.45
C SER A 74 -10.16 -19.80 -2.60
N LYS A 75 -9.05 -19.39 -3.20
CA LYS A 75 -8.38 -20.12 -4.31
C LYS A 75 -7.26 -21.04 -3.83
N LEU A 76 -6.51 -20.62 -2.82
CA LEU A 76 -5.28 -21.24 -2.34
C LEU A 76 -5.29 -21.29 -0.80
N PRO A 77 -6.23 -22.02 -0.18
CA PRO A 77 -6.48 -21.94 1.26
C PRO A 77 -5.27 -22.35 2.10
N HIS A 78 -4.48 -23.33 1.67
CA HIS A 78 -3.30 -23.79 2.39
C HIS A 78 -2.15 -22.78 2.40
N PHE A 79 -2.06 -21.90 1.39
CA PHE A 79 -1.01 -20.88 1.30
C PHE A 79 -1.44 -19.53 1.89
N TYR A 80 -2.74 -19.26 1.98
CA TYR A 80 -3.31 -17.98 2.43
C TYR A 80 -4.11 -18.10 3.75
N ASN A 81 -3.68 -19.01 4.62
CA ASN A 81 -4.21 -19.21 5.99
C ASN A 81 -3.49 -18.36 7.06
N PHE A 82 -2.52 -17.52 6.68
CA PHE A 82 -1.73 -16.69 7.59
C PHE A 82 -2.43 -15.40 8.05
N HIS A 83 -3.61 -15.09 7.51
CA HIS A 83 -4.39 -13.90 7.82
C HIS A 83 -5.72 -14.33 8.48
N PRO A 84 -6.30 -13.56 9.41
CA PRO A 84 -7.67 -13.78 9.87
C PRO A 84 -8.69 -13.60 8.75
N GLU A 85 -9.89 -14.15 8.91
CA GLU A 85 -11.03 -13.72 8.09
C GLU A 85 -11.38 -12.26 8.40
N THR A 86 -11.58 -11.46 7.36
CA THR A 86 -11.78 -10.01 7.47
C THR A 86 -12.99 -9.60 6.65
N PHE A 87 -13.81 -8.68 7.17
CA PHE A 87 -15.01 -8.19 6.50
C PHE A 87 -14.90 -6.68 6.28
N ASN A 88 -15.16 -6.21 5.06
CA ASN A 88 -15.19 -4.80 4.73
C ASN A 88 -16.62 -4.25 4.83
N LEU A 89 -16.90 -3.55 5.93
CA LEU A 89 -18.20 -2.91 6.12
C LEU A 89 -18.30 -1.59 5.34
N PRO A 90 -19.50 -1.23 4.83
CA PRO A 90 -20.78 -1.94 4.97
C PRO A 90 -21.00 -3.07 3.95
N VAL A 91 -20.12 -3.25 2.97
CA VAL A 91 -20.31 -4.16 1.82
C VAL A 91 -20.49 -5.61 2.27
N ASP A 92 -19.69 -6.05 3.23
CA ASP A 92 -19.67 -7.44 3.70
C ASP A 92 -20.56 -7.68 4.94
N TYR A 93 -21.45 -6.74 5.28
CA TYR A 93 -22.25 -6.80 6.52
C TYR A 93 -23.06 -8.09 6.67
N LYS A 94 -23.72 -8.54 5.60
CA LYS A 94 -24.49 -9.80 5.63
C LYS A 94 -23.62 -11.05 5.84
N ALA A 95 -22.42 -11.04 5.26
CA ALA A 95 -21.48 -12.14 5.43
C ALA A 95 -20.91 -12.15 6.86
N PHE A 96 -20.65 -10.96 7.40
CA PHE A 96 -20.28 -10.77 8.80
C PHE A 96 -21.38 -11.30 9.74
N GLU A 97 -22.63 -10.86 9.63
CA GLU A 97 -23.73 -11.35 10.49
C GLU A 97 -23.82 -12.88 10.50
N LYS A 98 -23.82 -13.50 9.32
CA LYS A 98 -23.89 -14.95 9.19
C LYS A 98 -22.74 -15.68 9.90
N GLU A 99 -21.51 -15.17 9.81
CA GLU A 99 -20.36 -15.79 10.45
C GLU A 99 -20.46 -15.74 11.98
N PHE A 100 -20.99 -14.64 12.52
CA PHE A 100 -21.14 -14.47 13.96
C PHE A 100 -22.36 -15.22 14.52
N GLU A 101 -23.46 -15.32 13.79
CA GLU A 101 -24.60 -16.19 14.14
C GLU A 101 -24.20 -17.68 14.22
N ASN A 102 -23.38 -18.14 13.26
CA ASN A 102 -22.92 -19.54 13.24
C ASN A 102 -21.97 -19.89 14.39
N ASN A 103 -21.25 -18.89 14.94
CA ASN A 103 -20.31 -19.11 16.03
C ASN A 103 -21.00 -19.09 17.42
N GLU A 104 -22.13 -18.41 17.59
CA GLU A 104 -22.94 -18.50 18.82
C GLU A 104 -23.55 -19.90 19.03
N GLY A 105 -23.77 -20.68 17.96
CA GLY A 105 -24.28 -22.05 18.04
C GLY A 105 -23.25 -23.14 18.41
N LYS A 106 -21.98 -22.79 18.60
CA LYS A 106 -20.89 -23.75 18.93
C LYS A 106 -20.32 -23.60 20.35
N GLY A 107 -20.91 -22.72 21.15
CA GLY A 107 -20.48 -22.42 22.53
C GLY A 107 -21.48 -22.84 23.62
N GLY A 108 -22.42 -23.73 23.31
CA GLY A 108 -23.40 -24.29 24.26
C GLY A 108 -23.17 -25.77 24.53
#